data_AF-A0A1G1SY57-F1
#
_entry.id   AF-A0A1G1SY57-F1
#
_cell.length_a   1.000
_cell.length_b   1.000
_cell.length_c   1.000
_cell.angle_alpha   90.00
_cell.angle_beta   90.00
_cell.angle_gamma   90.00
#
_symmetry.space_group_name_H-M   'P 1'
#
loop_
_entity.id
_entity.type
_entity.pdbx_description
1 polymer ?
#
loop_
_entity_poly.entity_id
_entity_poly.type
_entity_poly.pdbx_seq_one_letter_code
_entity_poly.pdbx_strand_id
1 'polypeptide(L)'
;MLHQNQLLDLQTTDTSTILKASRILYGVGMAGLGLQQLVSGRLLQALFPAWPSPIPGLSLGARLVGAVLVAAGVAVVLNRKAQLLTLVLFGLLLALLCFSSIPYELTIDPYNNYMGSWTNVLTNLALAGGALTIAGSYSEKLQQGLTETYGSWAEKITSVGRFFFLTTILIYGITHFLYTKHLVPLVPGWIPFPSFWIYFAGVALIGAGSAIVLGIKRRKIAFLLGTMIFLWVF
;
A
#
# COMPACT_ATOMS: atom_id res chain seq x y z
N MET A 1 30.15 -21.44 -16.71
CA MET A 1 28.79 -21.88 -17.10
C MET A 1 27.99 -22.42 -15.92
N LEU A 2 28.46 -23.42 -15.16
CA LEU A 2 27.73 -23.96 -13.98
C LEU A 2 27.37 -22.89 -12.93
N HIS A 3 28.31 -22.01 -12.56
CA HIS A 3 28.06 -20.94 -11.58
C HIS A 3 27.01 -19.92 -12.08
N GLN A 4 26.98 -19.61 -13.38
CA GLN A 4 26.05 -18.64 -13.96
C GLN A 4 24.61 -19.19 -13.97
N ASN A 5 24.45 -20.47 -14.29
CA ASN A 5 23.16 -21.14 -14.23
C ASN A 5 22.64 -21.22 -12.79
N GLN A 6 23.50 -21.52 -11.82
CA GLN A 6 23.13 -21.50 -10.40
C GLN A 6 22.69 -20.10 -9.91
N LEU A 7 23.33 -19.03 -10.38
CA LEU A 7 22.93 -17.66 -10.03
C LEU A 7 21.57 -17.28 -10.63
N LEU A 8 21.31 -17.70 -11.88
CA LEU A 8 20.02 -17.50 -12.54
C LEU A 8 18.90 -18.29 -11.85
N ASP A 9 19.16 -19.54 -11.46
CA ASP A 9 18.20 -20.38 -10.72
C ASP A 9 17.86 -19.78 -9.35
N LEU A 10 18.85 -19.24 -8.65
CA LEU A 10 18.63 -18.55 -7.38
C LEU A 10 17.82 -17.27 -7.56
N GLN A 11 18.12 -16.45 -8.58
CA GLN A 11 17.39 -15.21 -8.86
C GLN A 11 15.93 -15.44 -9.24
N THR A 12 15.66 -16.47 -10.05
CA THR A 12 14.30 -16.82 -10.49
C THR A 12 13.46 -17.40 -9.34
N THR A 13 14.04 -18.29 -8.54
CA THR A 13 13.38 -18.86 -7.34
C THR A 13 12.99 -17.76 -6.35
N ASP A 14 13.88 -16.81 -6.14
CA ASP A 14 13.70 -15.72 -5.21
C ASP A 14 12.63 -14.73 -5.67
N THR A 15 12.67 -14.34 -6.95
CA THR A 15 11.65 -13.46 -7.56
C THR A 15 10.25 -14.08 -7.47
N SER A 16 10.14 -15.39 -7.72
CA SER A 16 8.87 -16.11 -7.60
C SER A 16 8.33 -16.15 -6.17
N THR A 17 9.23 -16.26 -5.18
CA THR A 17 8.89 -16.29 -3.75
C THR A 17 8.43 -14.91 -3.28
N ILE A 18 9.14 -13.85 -3.68
CA ILE A 18 8.79 -12.45 -3.38
C ILE A 18 7.43 -12.10 -3.99
N LEU A 19 7.17 -12.49 -5.25
CA LEU A 19 5.88 -12.25 -5.90
C LEU A 19 4.74 -12.98 -5.20
N LYS A 20 4.97 -14.24 -4.77
CA LYS A 20 3.98 -14.99 -4.00
C LYS A 20 3.70 -14.30 -2.66
N ALA A 21 4.74 -13.87 -1.95
CA ALA A 21 4.62 -13.19 -0.67
C ALA A 21 3.90 -11.84 -0.79
N SER A 22 4.29 -11.00 -1.75
CA SER A 22 3.68 -9.68 -1.97
C SER A 22 2.19 -9.80 -2.31
N ARG A 23 1.83 -10.76 -3.17
CA ARG A 23 0.43 -11.05 -3.51
C ARG A 23 -0.37 -11.50 -2.30
N ILE A 24 0.16 -12.43 -1.50
CA ILE A 24 -0.54 -12.94 -0.32
C ILE A 24 -0.75 -11.81 0.69
N LEU A 25 0.30 -11.05 1.01
CA LEU A 25 0.21 -9.94 1.96
C LEU A 25 -0.77 -8.86 1.50
N TYR A 26 -0.70 -8.49 0.21
CA TYR A 26 -1.64 -7.53 -0.36
C TYR A 26 -3.09 -8.04 -0.32
N GLY A 27 -3.33 -9.27 -0.76
CA GLY A 27 -4.66 -9.87 -0.77
C GLY A 27 -5.25 -10.03 0.64
N VAL A 28 -4.43 -10.41 1.64
CA VAL A 28 -4.83 -10.45 3.05
C VAL A 28 -5.16 -9.05 3.55
N GLY A 29 -4.35 -8.03 3.24
CA GLY A 29 -4.64 -6.64 3.60
C GLY A 29 -5.97 -6.15 3.03
N MET A 30 -6.22 -6.38 1.74
CA MET A 30 -7.48 -6.00 1.11
C MET A 30 -8.69 -6.75 1.69
N ALA A 31 -8.53 -8.04 1.99
CA ALA A 31 -9.58 -8.81 2.66
C ALA A 31 -9.82 -8.33 4.10
N GLY A 32 -8.77 -7.97 4.82
CA GLY A 32 -8.87 -7.38 6.16
C GLY A 32 -9.64 -6.06 6.17
N LEU A 33 -9.32 -5.15 5.25
CA LEU A 33 -10.07 -3.90 5.06
C LEU A 33 -11.54 -4.19 4.70
N GLY A 34 -11.80 -5.12 3.79
CA GLY A 34 -13.17 -5.52 3.44
C GLY A 34 -13.95 -6.08 4.63
N LEU A 35 -13.31 -6.92 5.46
CA LEU A 35 -13.91 -7.51 6.64
C LEU A 35 -14.20 -6.45 7.71
N GLN A 36 -13.26 -5.54 7.96
CA GLN A 36 -13.45 -4.44 8.91
C GLN A 36 -14.63 -3.55 8.48
N GLN A 37 -14.80 -3.32 7.18
CA GLN A 37 -15.93 -2.59 6.63
C GLN A 37 -17.27 -3.34 6.79
N LEU A 38 -17.29 -4.66 6.59
CA LEU A 38 -18.46 -5.51 6.83
C LEU A 38 -18.92 -5.46 8.29
N VAL A 39 -17.98 -5.62 9.22
CA VAL A 39 -18.25 -5.62 10.67
C VAL A 39 -18.70 -4.25 11.15
N SER A 40 -18.01 -3.19 10.71
CA SER A 40 -18.32 -1.82 11.14
C SER A 40 -19.63 -1.30 10.53
N GLY A 41 -20.04 -1.82 9.37
CA GLY A 41 -21.17 -1.29 8.60
C GLY A 41 -20.98 0.17 8.19
N ARG A 42 -19.72 0.64 8.15
CA ARG A 42 -19.31 2.02 7.87
C ARG A 42 -18.21 2.01 6.82
N LEU A 43 -18.20 3.02 5.97
CA LEU A 43 -17.10 3.21 5.04
C LEU A 43 -15.80 3.46 5.82
N LEU A 44 -14.73 2.75 5.45
CA LEU A 44 -13.47 2.85 6.17
C LEU A 44 -12.78 4.13 5.78
N GLN A 45 -12.28 4.86 6.78
CA GLN A 45 -11.58 6.12 6.56
C GLN A 45 -10.34 5.93 5.69
N ALA A 46 -9.68 4.76 5.79
CA ALA A 46 -8.56 4.41 4.93
C ALA A 46 -8.88 4.45 3.43
N LEU A 47 -10.15 4.24 3.04
CA LEU A 47 -10.59 4.20 1.64
C LEU A 47 -11.48 5.38 1.24
N PHE A 48 -12.26 5.92 2.18
CA PHE A 48 -13.27 6.94 1.95
C PHE A 48 -13.05 8.13 2.89
N PRO A 49 -13.32 9.37 2.44
CA PRO A 49 -13.24 10.54 3.31
C PRO A 49 -14.28 10.45 4.44
N ALA A 50 -14.06 11.23 5.51
CA ALA A 50 -14.96 11.30 6.66
C ALA A 50 -16.23 12.12 6.32
N TRP A 51 -17.10 11.58 5.46
CA TRP A 51 -18.29 12.30 5.02
C TRP A 51 -19.17 12.79 6.18
N PRO A 52 -19.54 14.09 6.19
CA PRO A 52 -20.14 14.76 7.37
C PRO A 52 -21.63 14.48 7.60
N SER A 53 -22.27 13.52 6.91
CA SER A 53 -23.68 13.21 7.15
C SER A 53 -24.02 11.72 7.13
N PRO A 54 -24.95 11.26 7.98
CA PRO A 54 -25.48 9.91 7.88
C PRO A 54 -26.37 9.82 6.63
N ILE A 55 -25.76 9.46 5.51
CA ILE A 55 -26.49 9.17 4.27
C ILE A 55 -27.34 7.90 4.51
N PRO A 56 -28.69 7.97 4.39
CA PRO A 56 -29.55 6.81 4.56
C PRO A 56 -29.14 5.68 3.60
N GLY A 57 -28.98 4.45 4.10
CA GLY A 57 -28.59 3.30 3.28
C GLY A 57 -27.08 3.12 3.03
N LEU A 58 -26.23 4.04 3.50
CA LEU A 58 -24.76 3.93 3.37
C LEU A 58 -24.20 2.67 4.03
N SER A 59 -24.85 2.16 5.07
CA SER A 59 -24.44 0.93 5.76
C SER A 59 -24.57 -0.32 4.89
N LEU A 60 -25.61 -0.40 4.05
CA LEU A 60 -25.75 -1.48 3.08
C LEU A 60 -24.69 -1.36 1.99
N GLY A 61 -24.49 -0.15 1.46
CA GLY A 61 -23.43 0.13 0.48
C GLY A 61 -22.04 -0.22 1.00
N ALA A 62 -21.73 0.16 2.25
CA ALA A 62 -20.47 -0.19 2.91
C ALA A 62 -20.30 -1.70 3.01
N ARG A 63 -21.33 -2.45 3.44
CA ARG A 63 -21.25 -3.91 3.51
C ARG A 63 -21.04 -4.55 2.14
N LEU A 64 -21.70 -4.05 1.09
CA LEU A 64 -21.51 -4.56 -0.27
C LEU A 64 -20.08 -4.32 -0.77
N VAL A 65 -19.54 -3.11 -0.60
CA VAL A 65 -18.15 -2.79 -0.95
C VAL A 65 -17.19 -3.66 -0.14
N GLY A 66 -17.45 -3.83 1.16
CA GLY A 66 -16.68 -4.72 2.04
C GLY A 66 -16.67 -6.16 1.54
N ALA A 67 -17.82 -6.73 1.17
CA ALA A 67 -17.92 -8.08 0.63
C ALA A 67 -17.13 -8.24 -0.69
N VAL A 68 -17.19 -7.26 -1.57
CA VAL A 68 -16.43 -7.25 -2.83
C VAL A 68 -14.92 -7.20 -2.54
N LEU A 69 -14.47 -6.37 -1.60
CA LEU A 69 -13.07 -6.30 -1.20
C LEU A 69 -12.57 -7.61 -0.58
N VAL A 70 -13.37 -8.27 0.25
CA VAL A 70 -13.05 -9.60 0.78
C VAL A 70 -12.91 -10.62 -0.35
N ALA A 71 -13.91 -10.68 -1.26
CA ALA A 71 -13.89 -11.62 -2.37
C ALA A 71 -12.68 -11.40 -3.29
N ALA A 72 -12.37 -10.13 -3.62
CA ALA A 72 -11.21 -9.77 -4.42
C ALA A 72 -9.89 -10.12 -3.71
N GLY A 73 -9.75 -9.77 -2.43
CA GLY A 73 -8.57 -10.09 -1.62
C GLY A 73 -8.30 -11.59 -1.54
N VAL A 74 -9.34 -12.39 -1.23
CA VAL A 74 -9.25 -13.86 -1.20
C VAL A 74 -8.89 -14.42 -2.57
N ALA A 75 -9.50 -13.94 -3.65
CA ALA A 75 -9.18 -14.41 -4.99
C ALA A 75 -7.74 -14.08 -5.40
N VAL A 76 -7.21 -12.91 -5.01
CA VAL A 76 -5.81 -12.53 -5.18
C VAL A 76 -4.89 -13.48 -4.40
N VAL A 77 -5.19 -13.79 -3.13
CA VAL A 77 -4.42 -14.77 -2.32
C VAL A 77 -4.36 -16.13 -3.03
N LEU A 78 -5.51 -16.60 -3.53
CA LEU A 78 -5.66 -17.86 -4.26
C LEU A 78 -5.08 -17.85 -5.68
N ASN A 79 -4.41 -16.78 -6.10
CA ASN A 79 -3.86 -16.59 -7.44
C ASN A 79 -4.90 -16.66 -8.58
N ARG A 80 -6.19 -16.45 -8.30
CA ARG A 80 -7.25 -16.54 -9.30
C ARG A 80 -7.35 -15.22 -10.03
N LYS A 81 -6.93 -15.20 -11.31
CA LYS A 81 -6.89 -13.97 -12.13
C LYS A 81 -6.20 -12.80 -11.41
N ALA A 82 -5.14 -13.09 -10.64
CA ALA A 82 -4.52 -12.14 -9.71
C ALA A 82 -4.16 -10.82 -10.38
N GLN A 83 -3.53 -10.86 -11.56
CA GLN A 83 -3.17 -9.67 -12.35
C GLN A 83 -4.39 -8.78 -12.64
N LEU A 84 -5.47 -9.36 -13.18
CA LEU A 84 -6.69 -8.62 -13.50
C LEU A 84 -7.31 -8.02 -12.24
N LEU A 85 -7.43 -8.80 -11.17
CA LEU A 85 -8.01 -8.31 -9.91
C LEU A 85 -7.19 -7.18 -9.31
N THR A 86 -5.86 -7.26 -9.34
CA THR A 86 -5.00 -6.16 -8.88
C THR A 86 -5.11 -4.92 -9.77
N LEU A 87 -5.32 -5.06 -11.08
CA LEU A 87 -5.59 -3.91 -11.97
C LEU A 87 -6.95 -3.28 -11.68
N VAL A 88 -7.98 -4.10 -11.45
CA VAL A 88 -9.32 -3.60 -11.08
C VAL A 88 -9.27 -2.88 -9.74
N LEU A 89 -8.57 -3.44 -8.74
CA LEU A 89 -8.37 -2.79 -7.45
C LEU A 89 -7.58 -1.49 -7.58
N PHE A 90 -6.53 -1.46 -8.41
CA PHE A 90 -5.82 -0.22 -8.73
C PHE A 90 -6.76 0.84 -9.32
N GLY A 91 -7.55 0.48 -10.33
CA GLY A 91 -8.49 1.40 -10.97
C GLY A 91 -9.55 1.91 -10.00
N LEU A 92 -10.09 1.04 -9.15
CA LEU A 92 -11.05 1.41 -8.11
C LEU A 92 -10.44 2.38 -7.10
N LEU A 93 -9.27 2.06 -6.54
CA LEU A 93 -8.59 2.90 -5.55
C LEU A 93 -8.18 4.24 -6.14
N LEU A 94 -7.73 4.27 -7.40
CA LEU A 94 -7.40 5.51 -8.10
C LEU A 94 -8.65 6.35 -8.37
N ALA A 95 -9.78 5.73 -8.75
CA ALA A 95 -11.05 6.43 -8.91
C ALA A 95 -11.54 7.02 -7.58
N LEU A 96 -11.48 6.26 -6.49
CA LEU A 96 -11.81 6.77 -5.15
C LEU A 96 -10.90 7.94 -4.76
N LEU A 97 -9.60 7.82 -5.02
CA LEU A 97 -8.64 8.89 -4.75
C LEU A 97 -8.96 10.17 -5.55
N CYS A 98 -9.17 10.06 -6.86
CA CYS A 98 -9.37 11.22 -7.74
C CYS A 98 -10.77 11.85 -7.64
N PHE A 99 -11.81 11.06 -7.42
CA PHE A 99 -13.21 11.53 -7.45
C PHE A 99 -13.84 11.67 -6.07
N SER A 100 -13.23 11.10 -5.02
CA SER A 100 -13.74 11.19 -3.66
C SER A 100 -12.74 11.85 -2.72
N SER A 101 -11.58 11.24 -2.50
CA SER A 101 -10.64 11.71 -1.46
C SER A 101 -10.04 13.08 -1.78
N ILE A 102 -9.47 13.28 -2.98
CA ILE A 102 -8.87 14.57 -3.35
C ILE A 102 -9.91 15.70 -3.40
N PRO A 103 -11.06 15.56 -4.08
CA PRO A 103 -12.07 16.61 -4.08
C PRO A 103 -12.57 16.94 -2.68
N TYR A 104 -12.75 15.94 -1.81
CA TYR A 104 -13.16 16.15 -0.43
C TYR A 104 -12.17 17.04 0.34
N GLU A 105 -10.88 16.69 0.33
CA GLU A 105 -9.84 17.45 1.01
C GLU A 105 -9.68 18.86 0.42
N LEU A 106 -9.89 19.04 -0.89
CA LEU A 106 -9.75 20.34 -1.56
C LEU A 106 -10.98 21.25 -1.44
N THR A 107 -12.17 20.73 -1.15
CA THR A 107 -13.43 21.51 -1.22
C THR A 107 -14.16 21.62 0.11
N ILE A 108 -14.16 20.56 0.92
CA ILE A 108 -14.90 20.51 2.19
C ILE A 108 -13.97 20.83 3.35
N ASP A 109 -12.71 20.39 3.28
CA ASP A 109 -11.68 20.71 4.30
C ASP A 109 -10.43 21.43 3.75
N PRO A 110 -10.57 22.48 2.90
CA PRO A 110 -9.44 23.12 2.22
C PRO A 110 -8.46 23.85 3.15
N TYR A 111 -8.84 24.13 4.40
CA TYR A 111 -8.09 24.97 5.33
C TYR A 111 -7.70 24.29 6.64
N ASN A 112 -7.99 23.01 6.85
CA ASN A 112 -7.24 22.29 7.86
C ASN A 112 -5.80 22.17 7.35
N ASN A 113 -4.92 23.04 7.85
CA ASN A 113 -3.46 23.04 7.65
C ASN A 113 -2.79 21.79 8.26
N TYR A 114 -3.45 20.64 8.17
CA TYR A 114 -3.16 19.41 8.86
C TYR A 114 -3.00 18.32 7.79
N MET A 115 -1.76 18.12 7.30
CA MET A 115 -1.39 16.96 6.48
C MET A 115 -1.85 15.61 7.09
N GLY A 116 -2.22 15.57 8.36
CA GLY A 116 -2.86 14.39 8.95
C GLY A 116 -4.19 14.00 8.29
N SER A 117 -5.00 14.92 7.74
CA SER A 117 -6.23 14.56 7.00
C SER A 117 -5.91 13.81 5.69
N TRP A 118 -4.81 14.20 5.04
CA TRP A 118 -4.29 13.59 3.82
C TRP A 118 -3.73 12.17 4.02
N THR A 119 -3.65 11.68 5.26
CA THR A 119 -3.24 10.29 5.56
C THR A 119 -4.09 9.27 4.81
N ASN A 120 -5.39 9.52 4.66
CA ASN A 120 -6.27 8.60 3.91
C ASN A 120 -5.97 8.62 2.41
N VAL A 121 -5.72 9.80 1.83
CA VAL A 121 -5.31 9.97 0.42
C VAL A 121 -4.01 9.21 0.17
N LEU A 122 -3.02 9.38 1.05
CA LEU A 122 -1.71 8.76 0.94
C LEU A 122 -1.75 7.24 1.16
N THR A 123 -2.61 6.76 2.07
CA THR A 123 -2.89 5.33 2.24
C THR A 123 -3.46 4.73 0.96
N ASN A 124 -4.50 5.37 0.40
CA ASN A 124 -5.10 4.95 -0.87
C ASN A 124 -4.07 4.93 -2.01
N LEU A 125 -3.21 5.95 -2.09
CA LEU A 125 -2.14 6.01 -3.08
C LEU A 125 -1.16 4.85 -2.94
N ALA A 126 -0.75 4.51 -1.70
CA ALA A 126 0.14 3.38 -1.44
C ALA A 126 -0.52 2.04 -1.76
N LEU A 127 -1.79 1.84 -1.40
CA LEU A 127 -2.55 0.62 -1.73
C LEU A 127 -2.74 0.46 -3.24
N ALA A 128 -3.02 1.55 -3.96
CA ALA A 128 -3.08 1.56 -5.42
C ALA A 128 -1.70 1.21 -6.02
N GLY A 129 -0.62 1.82 -5.51
CA GLY A 129 0.75 1.52 -5.93
C GLY A 129 1.14 0.06 -5.72
N GLY A 130 0.73 -0.54 -4.61
CA GLY A 130 0.91 -1.97 -4.32
C GLY A 130 0.20 -2.87 -5.34
N ALA A 131 -1.08 -2.59 -5.63
CA ALA A 131 -1.83 -3.31 -6.66
C ALA A 131 -1.17 -3.19 -8.04
N LEU A 132 -0.76 -1.98 -8.43
CA LEU A 132 -0.13 -1.72 -9.71
C LEU A 132 1.22 -2.44 -9.84
N THR A 133 2.02 -2.44 -8.77
CA THR A 133 3.31 -3.15 -8.71
C THR A 133 3.12 -4.66 -8.91
N ILE A 134 2.14 -5.27 -8.25
CA ILE A 134 1.83 -6.70 -8.40
C ILE A 134 1.35 -6.99 -9.83
N ALA A 135 0.44 -6.19 -10.36
CA ALA A 135 -0.05 -6.35 -11.73
C ALA A 135 1.08 -6.29 -12.77
N GLY A 136 2.01 -5.34 -12.61
CA GLY A 136 3.20 -5.21 -13.45
C GLY A 136 4.10 -6.44 -13.38
N SER A 137 4.36 -6.97 -12.18
CA SER A 137 5.18 -8.18 -11.98
C SER A 137 4.58 -9.44 -12.62
N TYR A 138 3.25 -9.55 -12.69
CA TYR A 138 2.60 -10.64 -13.43
C TYR A 138 2.72 -10.47 -14.95
N SER A 139 2.61 -9.24 -15.45
CA SER A 139 2.83 -8.92 -16.87
C SER A 139 4.25 -9.27 -17.30
N GLU A 140 5.24 -8.88 -16.49
CA GLU A 140 6.65 -9.18 -16.73
C GLU A 140 6.91 -10.70 -16.78
N LYS A 141 6.32 -11.47 -15.85
CA LYS A 141 6.44 -12.93 -15.83
C LYS A 141 5.83 -13.61 -17.07
N LEU A 142 4.72 -13.08 -17.59
CA LEU A 142 4.10 -13.57 -18.83
C LEU A 142 4.97 -13.21 -20.06
N GLN A 143 5.62 -12.05 -20.03
CA GLN A 143 6.43 -11.51 -21.12
C GLN A 143 7.87 -12.04 -21.18
N GLN A 144 8.43 -12.58 -20.09
CA GLN A 144 9.72 -13.30 -20.12
C GLN A 144 9.73 -14.48 -21.13
N GLY A 145 8.57 -14.91 -21.65
CA GLY A 145 8.45 -15.87 -22.76
C GLY A 145 8.25 -15.26 -24.16
N LEU A 146 8.08 -13.94 -24.31
CA LEU A 146 7.69 -13.26 -25.56
C LEU A 146 8.46 -11.92 -25.72
N THR A 147 9.59 -11.95 -26.46
CA THR A 147 10.42 -10.83 -27.04
C THR A 147 10.63 -9.50 -26.27
N GLU A 148 11.86 -8.96 -26.35
CA GLU A 148 12.38 -7.83 -25.56
C GLU A 148 11.60 -6.49 -25.66
N THR A 149 10.85 -6.24 -26.73
CA THR A 149 10.17 -4.95 -26.97
C THR A 149 9.04 -4.66 -25.96
N TYR A 150 8.46 -5.70 -25.36
CA TYR A 150 7.29 -5.58 -24.47
C TYR A 150 7.64 -5.39 -22.98
N GLY A 151 8.90 -5.58 -22.58
CA GLY A 151 9.35 -5.42 -21.18
C GLY A 151 9.14 -4.00 -20.64
N SER A 152 9.19 -2.98 -21.50
CA SER A 152 9.16 -1.58 -21.07
C SER A 152 7.85 -1.14 -20.38
N TRP A 153 6.71 -1.75 -20.74
CA TRP A 153 5.41 -1.36 -20.16
C TRP A 153 5.22 -1.92 -18.75
N ALA A 154 5.55 -3.19 -18.55
CA ALA A 154 5.49 -3.83 -17.23
C ALA A 154 6.45 -3.17 -16.23
N GLU A 155 7.65 -2.82 -16.70
CA GLU A 155 8.63 -2.06 -15.92
C GLU A 155 8.12 -0.66 -15.56
N LYS A 156 7.51 0.06 -16.51
CA LYS A 156 6.90 1.38 -16.26
C LYS A 156 5.78 1.29 -15.22
N ILE A 157 4.86 0.35 -15.37
CA ILE A 157 3.76 0.10 -14.41
C ILE A 157 4.33 -0.16 -13.02
N THR A 158 5.29 -1.07 -12.91
CA THR A 158 5.92 -1.44 -11.64
C THR A 158 6.64 -0.25 -11.03
N SER A 159 7.28 0.58 -11.85
CA SER A 159 7.99 1.79 -11.39
C SER A 159 7.03 2.86 -10.88
N VAL A 160 5.90 3.08 -11.56
CA VAL A 160 4.85 4.01 -11.10
C VAL A 160 4.26 3.52 -9.77
N GLY A 161 3.99 2.23 -9.63
CA GLY A 161 3.48 1.67 -8.38
C GLY A 161 4.45 1.84 -7.20
N ARG A 162 5.75 1.63 -7.45
CA ARG A 162 6.81 1.91 -6.46
C ARG A 162 6.89 3.39 -6.10
N PHE A 163 6.75 4.27 -7.08
CA PHE A 163 6.77 5.72 -6.86
C PHE A 163 5.63 6.16 -5.92
N PHE A 164 4.41 5.63 -6.13
CA PHE A 164 3.27 5.90 -5.25
C PHE A 164 3.54 5.47 -3.81
N PHE A 165 4.04 4.25 -3.62
CA PHE A 165 4.38 3.74 -2.29
C PHE A 165 5.49 4.56 -1.62
N LEU A 166 6.58 4.86 -2.32
CA LEU A 166 7.72 5.60 -1.77
C LEU A 166 7.36 7.04 -1.42
N THR A 167 6.49 7.67 -2.22
CA THR A 167 5.96 9.00 -1.93
C THR A 167 5.19 8.99 -0.60
N THR A 168 4.29 8.02 -0.41
CA THR A 168 3.56 7.86 0.87
C THR A 168 4.51 7.66 2.04
N ILE A 169 5.51 6.78 1.91
CA ILE A 169 6.47 6.49 2.99
C ILE A 169 7.27 7.73 3.39
N LEU A 170 7.74 8.53 2.42
CA LEU A 170 8.47 9.76 2.68
C LEU A 170 7.59 10.78 3.42
N ILE A 171 6.35 10.97 2.96
CA ILE A 171 5.42 11.92 3.58
C ILE A 171 5.05 11.45 4.99
N TYR A 172 4.80 10.16 5.19
CA TYR A 172 4.56 9.61 6.53
C TYR A 172 5.74 9.82 7.46
N GLY A 173 6.97 9.70 6.96
CA GLY A 173 8.14 10.05 7.74
C GLY A 173 8.13 11.50 8.21
N ILE A 174 7.74 12.44 7.35
CA ILE A 174 7.60 13.87 7.71
C ILE A 174 6.49 14.09 8.74
N THR A 175 5.34 13.44 8.56
CA THR A 175 4.20 13.60 9.49
C THR A 175 4.50 13.11 10.91
N HIS A 176 5.47 12.22 11.10
CA HIS A 176 5.93 11.81 12.44
C HIS A 176 6.51 12.97 13.25
N PHE A 177 7.15 13.94 12.59
CA PHE A 177 7.69 15.14 13.24
C PHE A 177 6.62 16.21 13.43
N LEU A 178 5.74 16.39 12.44
CA LEU A 178 4.69 17.41 12.48
C LEU A 178 3.59 17.07 13.50
N TYR A 179 3.27 15.78 13.67
CA TYR A 179 2.13 15.33 14.46
C TYR A 179 2.50 14.41 15.62
N THR A 180 3.72 14.52 16.14
CA THR A 180 4.22 13.68 17.24
C THR A 180 3.23 13.59 18.41
N LYS A 181 2.61 14.71 18.81
CA LYS A 181 1.63 14.74 19.91
C LYS A 181 0.40 13.84 19.67
N HIS A 182 -0.02 13.68 18.42
CA HIS A 182 -1.15 12.83 18.04
C HIS A 182 -0.74 11.37 17.83
N LEU A 183 0.54 11.11 17.53
CA LEU A 183 1.07 9.76 17.31
C LEU A 183 1.59 9.10 18.59
N VAL A 184 2.04 9.87 19.58
CA VAL A 184 2.50 9.34 20.87
C VAL A 184 1.49 8.41 21.54
N PRO A 185 0.17 8.72 21.57
CA PRO A 185 -0.84 7.81 22.11
C PRO A 185 -0.97 6.48 21.36
N LEU A 186 -0.44 6.38 20.13
CA LEU A 186 -0.41 5.14 19.36
C LEU A 186 0.73 4.21 19.81
N VAL A 187 1.70 4.67 20.60
CA VAL A 187 2.73 3.79 21.14
C VAL A 187 2.14 3.01 22.33
N PRO A 188 2.22 1.67 22.36
CA PRO A 188 1.74 0.89 23.51
C PRO A 188 2.33 1.37 24.84
N GLY A 189 1.50 1.49 25.87
CA GLY A 189 1.89 2.10 27.14
C GLY A 189 3.00 1.37 27.92
N TRP A 190 3.31 0.13 27.56
CA TRP A 190 4.42 -0.64 28.13
C TRP A 190 5.78 -0.29 27.51
N ILE A 191 5.83 0.47 26.41
CA ILE A 191 7.06 0.92 25.77
C ILE A 191 7.50 2.25 26.40
N PRO A 192 8.72 2.34 26.95
CA PRO A 192 9.22 3.58 27.52
C PRO A 192 9.58 4.59 26.43
N PHE A 193 9.52 5.88 26.78
CA PHE A 193 9.88 7.01 25.92
C PHE A 193 9.12 7.03 24.57
N PRO A 194 7.77 7.07 24.56
CA PRO A 194 6.99 6.95 23.32
C PRO A 194 7.36 8.01 22.27
N SER A 195 7.67 9.24 22.68
CA SER A 195 8.12 10.29 21.76
C SER A 195 9.40 9.94 21.01
N PHE A 196 10.35 9.24 21.65
CA PHE A 196 11.58 8.80 20.99
C PHE A 196 11.25 7.87 19.82
N TRP A 197 10.35 6.90 20.02
CA TRP A 197 9.96 5.93 18.99
C TRP A 197 9.24 6.58 17.81
N ILE A 198 8.43 7.62 18.06
CA ILE A 198 7.80 8.39 16.98
C ILE A 198 8.86 9.11 16.13
N TYR A 199 9.83 9.80 16.73
CA TYR A 199 10.89 10.46 15.97
C TYR A 199 11.80 9.45 15.25
N PHE A 200 12.15 8.34 15.91
CA PHE A 200 12.93 7.27 15.32
C PHE A 200 12.23 6.68 14.09
N ALA A 201 10.94 6.37 14.19
CA ALA A 201 10.14 5.89 13.08
C ALA A 201 10.09 6.92 11.92
N GLY A 202 9.94 8.21 12.24
CA GLY A 202 10.01 9.28 11.25
C GLY A 202 11.33 9.29 10.47
N VAL A 203 12.47 9.26 11.16
CA VAL A 203 13.81 9.17 10.54
C VAL A 203 13.94 7.90 9.70
N ALA A 204 13.50 6.76 10.21
CA ALA A 204 13.60 5.47 9.54
C ALA A 204 12.76 5.42 8.25
N LEU A 205 11.54 5.97 8.26
CA LEU A 205 10.68 6.07 7.08
C LEU A 205 11.31 6.96 5.99
N ILE A 206 11.79 8.16 6.35
CA ILE A 206 12.46 9.06 5.40
C ILE A 206 13.71 8.39 4.84
N GLY A 207 14.58 7.88 5.72
CA GLY A 207 15.83 7.23 5.34
C GLY A 207 15.60 6.01 4.43
N ALA A 208 14.60 5.18 4.74
CA ALA A 208 14.24 4.04 3.91
C ALA A 208 13.71 4.46 2.55
N GLY A 209 12.78 5.42 2.50
CA GLY A 209 12.24 5.97 1.26
C GLY A 209 13.34 6.54 0.36
N SER A 210 14.18 7.43 0.90
CA SER A 210 15.30 8.04 0.16
C SER A 210 16.30 7.00 -0.32
N ALA A 211 16.69 6.04 0.51
CA ALA A 211 17.66 5.04 0.12
C ALA A 211 17.14 4.09 -0.97
N ILE A 212 15.86 3.74 -0.97
CA ILE A 212 15.25 2.93 -2.03
C ILE A 212 15.22 3.71 -3.36
N VAL A 213 14.85 4.99 -3.33
CA VAL A 213 14.88 5.89 -4.50
C VAL A 213 16.29 5.97 -5.08
N LEU A 214 17.30 6.18 -4.23
CA LEU A 214 18.71 6.25 -4.63
C LEU A 214 19.32 4.89 -5.02
N GLY A 215 18.58 3.79 -4.86
CA GLY A 215 19.05 2.46 -5.22
C GLY A 215 20.03 1.81 -4.25
N ILE A 216 20.15 2.36 -3.04
CA ILE A 216 21.07 1.87 -2.02
C ILE A 216 20.46 0.63 -1.35
N LYS A 217 21.08 -0.54 -1.53
CA LYS A 217 20.70 -1.80 -0.84
C LYS A 217 19.16 -2.07 -0.84
N ARG A 218 18.46 -1.73 -1.93
CA ARG A 218 16.98 -1.64 -2.04
C ARG A 218 16.24 -2.75 -1.30
N ARG A 219 16.64 -4.00 -1.52
CA ARG A 219 15.98 -5.18 -0.93
C ARG A 219 16.09 -5.24 0.58
N LYS A 220 17.29 -5.00 1.14
CA LYS A 220 17.51 -5.02 2.59
C LYS A 220 16.71 -3.91 3.27
N ILE A 221 16.71 -2.72 2.67
CA ILE A 221 16.00 -1.57 3.21
C ILE A 221 14.48 -1.77 3.12
N ALA A 222 13.97 -2.28 2.00
CA ALA A 222 12.55 -2.60 1.86
C ALA A 222 12.10 -3.68 2.86
N PHE A 223 12.95 -4.68 3.15
CA PHE A 223 12.67 -5.68 4.18
C PHE A 223 12.59 -5.05 5.57
N LEU A 224 13.60 -4.26 5.97
CA LEU A 224 13.61 -3.57 7.27
C LEU A 224 12.41 -2.61 7.42
N LEU A 225 12.09 -1.85 6.37
CA LEU A 225 10.92 -0.96 6.33
C LEU A 225 9.62 -1.75 6.53
N GLY A 226 9.44 -2.85 5.79
CA GLY A 226 8.28 -3.72 5.93
C GLY A 226 8.17 -4.33 7.33
N THR A 227 9.27 -4.83 7.89
CA THR A 227 9.32 -5.35 9.26
C THR A 227 8.93 -4.29 10.27
N MET A 228 9.48 -3.08 10.17
CA MET A 228 9.16 -1.99 11.09
C MET A 228 7.66 -1.67 11.09
N ILE A 229 7.05 -1.52 9.92
CA ILE A 229 5.61 -1.24 9.80
C ILE A 229 4.78 -2.41 10.33
N PHE A 230 5.20 -3.65 10.07
CA PHE A 230 4.50 -4.85 10.54
C PHE A 230 4.47 -4.97 12.07
N LEU A 231 5.52 -4.50 12.76
CA LEU A 231 5.60 -4.49 14.22
C LEU A 231 4.61 -3.52 14.89
N TRP A 232 3.98 -2.61 14.13
CA TRP A 232 2.98 -1.70 14.67
C TRP A 232 1.59 -2.33 14.80
N VAL A 233 1.44 -3.59 14.37
CA VAL A 233 0.22 -4.36 14.58
C VAL A 233 0.28 -4.97 15.98
N PHE A 234 -0.43 -4.37 16.94
CA PHE A 234 -0.59 -4.83 18.32
C PHE A 234 -2.05 -4.70 18.76
#